data_AF-A0A351Y3E6-F1
#
_entry.id   AF-A0A351Y3E6-F1
#
_cell.length_a   1.000
_cell.length_b   1.000
_cell.length_c   1.000
_cell.angle_alpha   90.00
_cell.angle_beta   90.00
_cell.angle_gamma   90.00
#
_symmetry.space_group_name_H-M   'P 1'
#
loop_
_entity.id
_entity.type
_entity.pdbx_description
1 polymer ?
#
loop_
_entity_poly.entity_id
_entity_poly.type
_entity_poly.pdbx_seq_one_letter_code
_entity_poly.pdbx_strand_id
1 'polypeptide(L)' 'MTIDEMLDMLHAKAYAETKERNAEKDAARLDHVAEAMAISALRFFLIRGDVTKDIVFDLDEAMDMQGET' A
#
# COMPACT_ATOMS: atom_id res chain seq x y z
N MET A 1 4.12 7.63 14.43
CA MET A 1 3.98 6.79 13.25
C MET A 1 5.05 5.70 13.29
N THR A 2 4.65 4.51 13.73
CA THR A 2 5.44 3.27 13.67
C THR A 2 5.23 2.58 12.32
N ILE A 3 6.05 1.57 12.01
CA ILE A 3 5.86 0.75 10.81
C ILE A 3 4.53 0.00 10.86
N ASP A 4 4.11 -0.45 12.04
CA ASP A 4 2.81 -1.10 12.23
C ASP A 4 1.66 -0.13 11.89
N GLU A 5 1.72 1.11 12.39
CA GLU A 5 0.73 2.15 12.07
C GLU A 5 0.70 2.45 10.56
N MET A 6 1.85 2.45 9.88
CA MET A 6 1.92 2.65 8.42
C MET A 6 1.31 1.48 7.65
N LEU A 7 1.59 0.24 8.05
CA LEU A 7 1.03 -0.95 7.42
C LEU A 7 -0.50 -1.00 7.57
N ASP A 8 -1.02 -0.64 8.75
CA ASP A 8 -2.46 -0.56 9.00
C ASP A 8 -3.13 0.48 8.09
N MET A 9 -2.51 1.65 7.92
CA MET A 9 -3.02 2.71 7.03
C MET A 9 -3.01 2.28 5.56
N LEU A 10 -1.91 1.67 5.09
CA LEU A 10 -1.79 1.16 3.72
C LEU A 10 -2.81 0.04 3.45
N HIS A 11 -2.99 -0.87 4.41
CA HIS A 11 -3.96 -1.95 4.32
C HIS A 11 -5.40 -1.42 4.21
N ALA A 12 -5.79 -0.49 5.10
CA ALA A 12 -7.13 0.08 5.09
C ALA A 12 -7.48 0.76 3.75
N LYS A 13 -6.54 1.52 3.18
CA LYS A 13 -6.74 2.19 1.88
C LYS A 13 -6.75 1.18 0.72
N ALA A 14 -5.85 0.19 0.72
CA ALA A 14 -5.84 -0.88 -0.28
C ALA A 14 -7.13 -1.73 -0.24
N TYR A 15 -7.67 -2.00 0.94
CA TYR A 15 -8.92 -2.71 1.11
C TYR A 15 -10.11 -1.92 0.56
N ALA A 16 -10.18 -0.62 0.85
CA ALA A 16 -11.22 0.27 0.32
C ALA A 16 -11.24 0.27 -1.22
N GLU A 17 -10.07 0.45 -1.85
CA GLU A 17 -9.95 0.44 -3.31
C GLU A 17 -10.26 -0.93 -3.93
N THR A 18 -9.74 -2.01 -3.33
CA THR A 18 -9.97 -3.37 -3.84
C THR A 18 -11.45 -3.73 -3.75
N LYS A 19 -12.12 -3.36 -2.66
CA LYS A 19 -13.56 -3.56 -2.47
C LYS A 19 -14.41 -2.72 -3.42
N GLU A 20 -14.03 -1.47 -3.67
CA GLU A 20 -14.72 -0.61 -4.64
C GLU A 20 -14.68 -1.22 -6.04
N ARG A 21 -13.52 -1.77 -6.45
CA ARG A 21 -13.32 -2.35 -7.78
C ARG A 21 -13.82 -3.80 -7.91
N ASN A 22 -14.04 -4.52 -6.81
CA ASN A 22 -14.37 -5.95 -6.80
C ASN A 22 -15.44 -6.29 -5.74
N ALA A 23 -16.54 -5.54 -5.71
CA ALA A 23 -17.58 -5.64 -4.69
C ALA A 23 -18.25 -7.03 -4.59
N GLU A 24 -18.12 -7.87 -5.61
CA GLU A 24 -18.66 -9.22 -5.68
C GLU A 24 -17.78 -10.30 -5.03
N LYS A 25 -16.54 -9.95 -4.66
CA LYS A 25 -15.59 -10.87 -4.02
C LYS A 25 -15.86 -10.98 -2.51
N ASP A 26 -15.49 -12.12 -1.93
CA ASP A 26 -15.62 -12.33 -0.49
C ASP A 26 -14.60 -11.49 0.31
N ALA A 27 -14.97 -11.14 1.53
CA ALA A 27 -14.18 -10.26 2.38
C ALA A 27 -12.77 -10.81 2.68
N ALA A 28 -12.63 -12.12 2.86
CA ALA A 28 -11.33 -12.73 3.16
C ALA A 28 -10.37 -12.63 1.97
N ARG A 29 -10.89 -12.78 0.74
CA ARG A 29 -10.10 -12.57 -0.47
C ARG A 29 -9.72 -11.11 -0.67
N LEU A 30 -10.64 -10.17 -0.39
CA LEU A 30 -10.35 -8.73 -0.47
C LEU A 30 -9.27 -8.33 0.55
N ASP A 31 -9.34 -8.85 1.77
CA ASP A 31 -8.39 -8.62 2.85
C ASP A 31 -6.98 -9.14 2.48
N HIS A 32 -6.89 -10.39 2.03
CA HIS A 32 -5.61 -10.97 1.59
C HIS A 32 -4.95 -10.17 0.45
N VAL A 33 -5.75 -9.65 -0.49
CA VAL A 33 -5.22 -8.82 -1.59
C VAL A 33 -4.73 -7.47 -1.05
N ALA A 34 -5.49 -6.84 -0.16
CA ALA A 34 -5.12 -5.58 0.46
C ALA A 34 -3.81 -5.69 1.27
N GLU A 35 -3.63 -6.80 2.01
CA GLU A 35 -2.41 -7.07 2.77
C GLU A 35 -1.19 -7.22 1.85
N ALA A 36 -1.33 -8.01 0.78
CA ALA A 36 -0.27 -8.17 -0.20
C ALA A 36 0.11 -6.84 -0.88
N MET A 37 -0.88 -5.99 -1.17
CA MET A 37 -0.66 -4.65 -1.74
C MET A 37 0.06 -3.72 -0.76
N ALA A 38 -0.38 -3.66 0.50
CA ALA A 38 0.22 -2.82 1.52
C ALA A 38 1.70 -3.17 1.77
N ILE A 39 2.01 -4.46 1.91
CA ILE A 39 3.38 -4.96 2.09
C ILE A 39 4.24 -4.64 0.86
N SER A 40 3.70 -4.83 -0.35
CA SER A 40 4.42 -4.60 -1.60
C SER A 40 4.72 -3.12 -1.81
N ALA A 41 3.75 -2.24 -1.56
CA ALA A 41 3.93 -0.80 -1.65
C ALA A 41 5.01 -0.30 -0.68
N LEU A 42 4.97 -0.74 0.58
CA LEU A 42 5.99 -0.38 1.56
C LEU A 42 7.39 -0.87 1.15
N ARG A 43 7.50 -2.14 0.71
CA ARG A 43 8.78 -2.70 0.25
C ARG A 43 9.33 -1.98 -0.97
N PHE A 44 8.46 -1.72 -1.95
CA PHE A 44 8.84 -1.02 -3.17
C PHE A 44 9.34 0.38 -2.84
N PHE A 45 8.61 1.13 -2.02
CA PHE A 45 9.03 2.46 -1.57
C PHE A 45 10.41 2.44 -0.89
N LEU A 46 10.66 1.48 0.01
CA LEU A 46 11.93 1.34 0.71
C LEU A 46 13.11 0.99 -0.22
N ILE A 47 12.85 0.31 -1.34
CA ILE A 47 13.88 -0.18 -2.27
C ILE A 47 14.06 0.78 -3.45
N ARG A 48 13.03 1.53 -3.86
CA ARG A 48 13.05 2.46 -4.99
C ARG A 48 13.95 3.67 -4.74
N GLY A 49 14.07 4.10 -3.48
CA GLY A 49 14.92 5.23 -3.10
C GLY A 49 16.42 4.93 -3.24
N ASP A 50 17.19 5.94 -3.65
CA ASP A 50 18.64 5.92 -3.47
C ASP A 50 18.91 5.91 -1.96
N VAL A 51 19.44 4.80 -1.44
CA VAL A 51 19.73 4.54 -0.02
C VAL A 51 20.66 5.59 0.64
N THR A 52 21.16 6.57 -0.13
CA THR A 52 22.00 7.68 0.32
C THR A 52 21.27 9.03 0.44
N LYS A 53 20.02 9.15 0.00
CA LYS A 53 19.21 10.37 0.11
C LYS A 53 18.17 10.25 1.22
N ASP A 54 17.86 11.36 1.87
CA ASP A 54 16.77 11.43 2.85
C ASP A 54 15.47 10.94 2.23
N ILE A 55 14.90 9.88 2.80
CA ILE A 55 13.63 9.31 2.38
C ILE A 55 12.51 10.15 3.01
N VAL A 56 11.87 10.98 2.20
CA VAL A 56 10.60 11.63 2.57
C VAL A 56 9.47 10.68 2.21
N PHE A 57 8.84 10.09 3.24
CA PHE A 57 7.69 9.21 3.02
C PHE A 57 6.44 10.05 2.73
N ASP A 58 6.03 10.08 1.46
CA ASP A 58 4.75 10.61 1.03
C ASP A 58 3.75 9.45 0.83
N LEU A 59 2.72 9.41 1.68
CA LEU A 59 1.71 8.37 1.68
C LEU A 59 0.80 8.44 0.44
N ASP A 60 0.63 9.62 -0.15
CA ASP A 60 -0.20 9.80 -1.33
C ASP A 60 0.52 9.30 -2.58
N GLU A 61 1.83 9.54 -2.69
CA GLU A 61 2.66 9.02 -3.79
C GLU A 61 2.81 7.48 -3.74
N ALA A 62 3.00 6.90 -2.54
CA ALA A 62 3.13 5.45 -2.38
C ALA A 62 1.87 4.66 -2.77
N MET A 63 0.74 5.35 -2.90
CA MET A 63 -0.57 4.76 -3.22
C MET A 63 -1.12 5.20 -4.57
N ASP A 64 -0.39 6.03 -5.33
CA ASP A 64 -0.77 6.39 -6.68
C ASP A 64 -0.48 5.23 -7.65
N MET A 65 -1.51 4.41 -7.91
CA MET A 65 -1.45 3.28 -8.85
C MET A 65 -1.58 3.69 -10.33
N GLN A 66 -1.47 4.98 -10.68
CA GLN A 66 -1.54 5.50 -12.05
C GLN A 66 -0.17 5.87 -12.65
N GLY A 67 0.95 5.61 -11.94
CA GLY A 67 2.32 5.83 -12.42
C GLY A 67 3.13 4.54 -12.59
N GLU A 68 4.45 4.66 -12.82
CA GLU A 68 5.37 3.49 -12.74
C GLU A 68 5.33 2.92 -11.32
N THR A 69 4.50 1.91 -11.14
CA THR A 69 4.20 1.15 -9.92
C THR A 69 4.38 -0.34 -10.17
#